data_AF-A0A838EV34-F1
#
_entry.id   AF-A0A838EV34-F1
#
_cell.length_a   1.000
_cell.length_b   1.000
_cell.length_c   1.000
_cell.angle_alpha   90.00
_cell.angle_beta   90.00
_cell.angle_gamma   90.00
#
_symmetry.space_group_name_H-M   'P 1'
#
loop_
_entity.id
_entity.type
_entity.pdbx_description
1 polymer ?
#
loop_
_entity_poly.entity_id
_entity_poly.type
_entity_poly.pdbx_seq_one_letter_code
_entity_poly.pdbx_strand_id
1 'polypeptide(L)'
;MKYLFLVLSYGLFLGNSVQGKMAYVPMYQTTISSVRPHPSDKDLQHLLAVAKVMKVETFNSQHADPVRFDVQDFVQAMLLKMESQPKWDSKLSADGLTTIKQHSELLSRSFGVKSYGHAWFLKQRGKSDEAKSVLQDLFKSMVTNVMQMDSQPFRGSPLSKIELISVALKSLSRPAEMEAIDSELQKVKIHFSNLPPSNIQT
;
A
#
# COMPACT_ATOMS: atom_id res chain seq x y z
N MET A 1 33.93 12.35 10.13
CA MET A 1 33.44 12.01 8.78
C MET A 1 31.92 11.99 8.83
N LYS A 2 31.25 12.90 8.11
CA LYS A 2 29.78 13.06 8.10
C LYS A 2 29.21 12.22 6.96
N TYR A 3 28.32 11.29 7.22
CA TYR A 3 27.54 10.60 6.19
C TYR A 3 26.21 11.33 5.97
N LEU A 4 26.13 11.98 4.81
CA LEU A 4 24.92 12.44 4.15
C LEU A 4 24.41 11.27 3.31
N PHE A 5 23.19 10.77 3.54
CA PHE A 5 22.54 9.91 2.55
C PHE A 5 21.11 10.37 2.31
N LEU A 6 20.85 10.53 1.01
CA LEU A 6 19.70 11.13 0.36
C LEU A 6 18.36 10.63 0.90
N VAL A 7 17.52 11.58 1.27
CA VAL A 7 16.07 11.46 1.18
C VAL A 7 15.71 11.59 -0.30
N LEU A 8 15.31 10.49 -0.95
CA LEU A 8 14.69 10.53 -2.27
C LEU A 8 13.25 11.00 -2.10
N SER A 9 13.12 12.32 -1.99
CA SER A 9 11.88 13.06 -2.20
C SER A 9 11.67 13.28 -3.70
N TYR A 10 10.40 13.20 -4.11
CA TYR A 10 9.81 13.72 -5.35
C TYR A 10 9.68 12.79 -6.57
N GLY A 11 8.40 12.48 -6.83
CA GLY A 11 7.80 12.31 -8.14
C GLY A 11 6.40 12.96 -8.16
N LEU A 12 6.26 14.17 -7.62
CA LEU A 12 5.13 15.06 -7.93
C LEU A 12 5.38 15.64 -9.32
N PHE A 13 4.74 15.04 -10.32
CA PHE A 13 4.69 15.57 -11.67
C PHE A 13 3.68 16.72 -11.71
N LEU A 14 4.12 17.97 -11.56
CA LEU A 14 3.40 19.14 -12.08
C LEU A 14 4.38 20.28 -12.41
N GLY A 15 4.31 20.77 -13.65
CA GLY A 15 4.64 22.16 -13.94
C GLY A 15 5.80 22.41 -14.90
N ASN A 16 5.74 21.92 -16.14
CA ASN A 16 6.15 22.76 -17.27
C ASN A 16 5.08 22.66 -18.35
N SER A 17 4.48 23.80 -18.66
CA SER A 17 3.48 23.99 -19.69
C SER A 17 4.09 23.74 -21.07
N VAL A 18 4.01 22.50 -21.51
CA VAL A 18 4.02 22.12 -22.92
C VAL A 18 2.91 21.09 -23.05
N GLN A 19 2.07 21.20 -24.09
CA GLN A 19 1.08 20.21 -24.47
C GLN A 19 1.76 18.88 -24.86
N GLY A 20 2.38 18.21 -23.89
CA GLY A 20 2.80 16.82 -23.99
C GLY A 20 1.58 15.98 -23.69
N LYS A 21 1.01 15.36 -24.73
CA LYS A 21 0.07 14.24 -24.56
C LYS A 21 0.73 13.29 -23.54
N MET A 22 0.12 13.09 -22.37
CA MET A 22 0.54 12.01 -21.49
C MET A 22 0.46 10.74 -22.32
N ALA A 23 1.62 10.14 -22.62
CA ALA A 23 1.65 8.90 -23.36
C ALA A 23 0.90 7.86 -22.52
N TYR A 24 -0.25 7.42 -23.02
CA TYR A 24 -0.94 6.27 -22.45
C TYR A 24 0.01 5.08 -22.53
N VAL A 25 0.47 4.59 -21.37
CA VAL A 25 1.23 3.36 -21.30
C VAL A 25 0.22 2.21 -21.15
N PRO A 26 0.09 1.32 -22.14
CA PRO A 26 -0.83 0.20 -22.05
C PRO A 26 -0.44 -0.71 -20.88
N MET A 27 -1.42 -1.08 -20.06
CA MET A 27 -1.26 -2.04 -18.98
C MET A 27 -1.81 -3.39 -19.42
N TYR A 28 -1.01 -4.44 -19.28
CA TYR A 28 -1.37 -5.82 -19.60
C TYR A 28 -1.67 -6.59 -18.32
N GLN A 29 -2.84 -7.22 -18.25
CA GLN A 29 -3.14 -8.16 -17.19
C GLN A 29 -2.32 -9.44 -17.38
N THR A 30 -1.47 -9.75 -16.42
CA THR A 30 -0.53 -10.86 -16.44
C THR A 30 -0.85 -11.82 -15.30
N THR A 31 -0.71 -13.13 -15.53
CA THR A 31 -0.85 -14.14 -14.48
C THR A 31 0.47 -14.38 -13.76
N ILE A 32 0.43 -14.52 -12.43
CA ILE A 32 1.65 -14.79 -11.62
C ILE A 32 2.35 -16.10 -12.04
N SER A 33 1.61 -17.07 -12.61
CA SER A 33 2.14 -18.34 -13.09
C SER A 33 2.94 -18.24 -14.39
N SER A 34 2.69 -17.21 -15.23
CA SER A 34 3.40 -17.00 -16.49
C SER A 34 4.75 -16.29 -16.32
N VAL A 35 4.97 -15.68 -15.15
CA VAL A 35 6.20 -14.94 -14.84
C VAL A 35 7.42 -15.89 -14.83
N ARG A 36 8.46 -15.49 -15.55
CA ARG A 36 9.76 -16.19 -15.64
C ARG A 36 10.88 -15.18 -15.34
N PRO A 37 11.13 -14.87 -14.05
CA PRO A 37 12.14 -13.89 -13.69
C PRO A 37 13.52 -14.36 -14.14
N HIS A 38 14.35 -13.44 -14.65
CA HIS A 38 15.71 -13.76 -15.05
C HIS A 38 16.50 -14.34 -13.85
N PRO A 39 17.40 -15.34 -14.04
CA PRO A 39 18.12 -15.98 -12.94
C PRO A 39 18.92 -15.03 -12.04
N SER A 40 19.37 -13.89 -12.60
CA SER A 40 20.10 -12.85 -11.88
C SER A 40 19.20 -11.91 -11.06
N ASP A 41 17.89 -11.88 -11.32
CA ASP A 41 16.95 -11.01 -10.60
C ASP A 41 16.40 -11.72 -9.35
N LYS A 42 17.20 -11.65 -8.28
CA LYS A 42 16.89 -12.30 -7.00
C LYS A 42 15.73 -11.65 -6.28
N ASP A 43 15.59 -10.33 -6.36
CA ASP A 43 14.50 -9.61 -5.70
C ASP A 43 13.16 -9.97 -6.34
N LEU A 44 13.08 -10.05 -7.67
CA LEU A 44 11.88 -10.48 -8.38
C LEU A 44 11.52 -11.95 -8.08
N GLN A 45 12.50 -12.85 -8.03
CA GLN A 45 12.28 -14.26 -7.64
C GLN A 45 11.69 -14.38 -6.23
N HIS A 46 12.23 -13.61 -5.28
CA HIS A 46 11.74 -13.61 -3.89
C HIS A 46 10.35 -13.01 -3.76
N LEU A 47 10.07 -11.89 -4.43
CA LEU A 47 8.73 -11.27 -4.42
C LEU A 47 7.69 -12.17 -5.10
N LEU A 48 8.07 -12.87 -6.17
CA LEU A 48 7.22 -13.86 -6.82
C LEU A 48 6.85 -15.01 -5.87
N ALA A 49 7.81 -15.48 -5.06
CA ALA A 49 7.55 -16.51 -4.05
C ALA A 49 6.55 -16.04 -2.99
N VAL A 50 6.70 -14.80 -2.50
CA VAL A 50 5.75 -14.19 -1.55
C VAL A 50 4.37 -13.98 -2.19
N ALA A 51 4.30 -13.48 -3.41
CA ALA A 51 3.04 -13.26 -4.13
C ALA A 51 2.24 -14.56 -4.33
N LYS A 52 2.93 -15.68 -4.61
CA LYS A 52 2.30 -17.01 -4.72
C LYS A 52 1.69 -17.47 -3.40
N VAL A 53 2.42 -17.30 -2.29
CA VAL A 53 1.92 -17.61 -0.94
C VAL A 53 0.68 -16.78 -0.59
N MET A 54 0.69 -15.51 -0.98
CA MET A 54 -0.43 -14.59 -0.80
C MET A 54 -1.61 -14.87 -1.75
N LYS A 55 -1.48 -15.85 -2.65
CA LYS A 55 -2.45 -16.20 -3.68
C LYS A 55 -2.80 -14.99 -4.57
N VAL A 56 -1.79 -14.19 -4.92
CA VAL A 56 -1.92 -13.21 -6.00
C VAL A 56 -2.02 -14.00 -7.31
N GLU A 57 -3.12 -13.79 -8.04
CA GLU A 57 -3.40 -14.53 -9.27
C GLU A 57 -2.97 -13.75 -10.51
N THR A 58 -3.30 -12.45 -10.53
CA THR A 58 -2.99 -11.55 -11.64
C THR A 58 -2.44 -10.23 -11.15
N PHE A 59 -1.71 -9.54 -12.03
CA PHE A 59 -1.23 -8.19 -11.82
C PHE A 59 -1.20 -7.43 -13.15
N ASN A 60 -1.21 -6.10 -13.07
CA ASN A 60 -1.05 -5.24 -14.23
C ASN A 60 0.43 -4.90 -14.41
N SER A 61 0.93 -5.04 -15.63
CA SER A 61 2.31 -4.75 -16.02
C SER A 61 2.34 -3.85 -17.25
N GLN A 62 3.34 -2.98 -17.35
CA GLN A 62 3.61 -2.23 -18.59
C GLN A 62 4.23 -3.09 -19.69
N HIS A 63 4.58 -4.34 -19.35
CA HIS A 63 5.24 -5.29 -20.23
C HIS A 63 4.37 -6.52 -20.46
N ALA A 64 4.16 -6.85 -21.73
CA ALA A 64 3.58 -8.12 -22.15
C ALA A 64 4.60 -9.28 -22.14
N ASP A 65 5.90 -8.96 -22.03
CA ASP A 65 6.99 -9.94 -22.00
C ASP A 65 7.07 -10.60 -20.61
N PRO A 66 6.95 -11.95 -20.51
CA PRO A 66 7.01 -12.69 -19.26
C PRO A 66 8.35 -12.66 -18.51
N VAL A 67 9.38 -12.01 -19.07
CA VAL A 67 10.72 -11.91 -18.48
C VAL A 67 11.04 -10.49 -17.97
N ARG A 68 10.33 -9.47 -18.47
CA ARG A 68 10.58 -8.07 -18.11
C ARG A 68 9.46 -7.59 -17.22
N PHE A 69 9.67 -7.65 -15.92
CA PHE A 69 8.73 -7.08 -14.97
C PHE A 69 9.46 -6.27 -13.92
N ASP A 70 8.80 -5.19 -13.50
CA ASP A 70 9.32 -4.35 -12.44
C ASP A 70 8.91 -4.89 -11.07
N VAL A 71 9.83 -4.83 -10.12
CA VAL A 71 9.57 -5.12 -8.70
C VAL A 71 8.35 -4.38 -8.18
N GLN A 72 8.13 -3.14 -8.64
CA GLN A 72 7.00 -2.32 -8.23
C GLN A 72 5.64 -2.89 -8.65
N ASP A 73 5.55 -3.55 -9.80
CA ASP A 73 4.30 -4.18 -10.26
C ASP A 73 3.87 -5.30 -9.30
N PHE A 74 4.84 -6.07 -8.79
CA PHE A 74 4.61 -7.13 -7.80
C PHE A 74 4.21 -6.57 -6.44
N VAL A 75 4.89 -5.51 -5.99
CA VAL A 75 4.55 -4.85 -4.73
C VAL A 75 3.12 -4.31 -4.79
N GLN A 76 2.75 -3.65 -5.89
CA GLN A 76 1.40 -3.12 -6.07
C GLN A 76 0.35 -4.24 -6.14
N ALA A 77 0.63 -5.35 -6.83
CA ALA A 77 -0.30 -6.49 -6.89
C ALA A 77 -0.52 -7.14 -5.52
N MET A 78 0.56 -7.29 -4.75
CA MET A 78 0.48 -7.79 -3.38
C MET A 78 -0.30 -6.84 -2.48
N LEU A 79 -0.09 -5.52 -2.59
CA LEU A 79 -0.89 -4.51 -1.87
C LEU A 79 -2.37 -4.67 -2.21
N LEU A 80 -2.75 -4.68 -3.48
CA LEU A 80 -4.14 -4.84 -3.91
C LEU A 80 -4.76 -6.14 -3.36
N LYS A 81 -4.01 -7.23 -3.33
CA LYS A 81 -4.46 -8.51 -2.75
C LYS A 81 -4.67 -8.44 -1.23
N MET A 82 -3.88 -7.64 -0.52
CA MET A 82 -4.08 -7.38 0.92
C MET A 82 -5.31 -6.50 1.14
N GLU A 83 -5.50 -5.46 0.31
CA GLU A 83 -6.63 -4.54 0.38
C GLU A 83 -7.96 -5.23 0.05
N SER A 84 -7.94 -6.20 -0.87
CA SER A 84 -9.13 -6.99 -1.21
C SER A 84 -9.53 -8.01 -0.13
N GLN A 85 -8.74 -8.17 0.94
CA GLN A 85 -9.03 -9.09 2.04
C GLN A 85 -9.55 -8.32 3.26
N PRO A 86 -10.87 -8.21 3.44
CA PRO A 86 -11.46 -7.41 4.50
C PRO A 86 -11.16 -7.95 5.91
N LYS A 87 -10.71 -9.21 6.01
CA LYS A 87 -10.34 -9.85 7.28
C LYS A 87 -8.82 -9.93 7.40
N TRP A 88 -8.25 -9.00 8.16
CA TRP A 88 -6.84 -9.00 8.59
C TRP A 88 -6.44 -10.22 9.43
N ASP A 89 -7.42 -10.99 9.91
CA ASP A 89 -7.20 -12.20 10.71
C ASP A 89 -7.07 -13.49 9.88
N SER A 90 -7.17 -13.41 8.55
CA SER A 90 -6.92 -14.55 7.67
C SER A 90 -5.44 -14.92 7.78
N LYS A 91 -5.14 -15.94 8.59
CA LYS A 91 -3.77 -16.42 8.79
C LYS A 91 -3.30 -17.13 7.52
N LEU A 92 -2.07 -16.81 7.13
CA LEU A 92 -1.36 -17.60 6.14
C LEU A 92 -1.08 -19.02 6.64
N SER A 93 -0.88 -19.95 5.69
CA SER A 93 -0.40 -21.30 6.00
C SER A 93 0.99 -21.24 6.66
N ALA A 94 1.39 -22.32 7.35
CA ALA A 94 2.71 -22.42 7.97
C ALA A 94 3.85 -22.15 6.95
N ASP A 95 3.76 -22.74 5.76
CA ASP A 95 4.71 -22.52 4.66
C ASP A 95 4.72 -21.06 4.20
N GLY A 96 3.55 -20.42 4.21
CA GLY A 96 3.41 -19.02 3.86
C GLY A 96 4.09 -18.08 4.85
N LEU A 97 3.94 -18.37 6.14
CA LEU A 97 4.62 -17.65 7.21
C LEU A 97 6.13 -17.84 7.15
N THR A 98 6.61 -19.04 6.84
CA THR A 98 8.05 -19.32 6.65
C THR A 98 8.60 -18.50 5.49
N THR A 99 7.92 -18.50 4.34
CA THR A 99 8.31 -17.73 3.15
C THR A 99 8.41 -16.23 3.45
N ILE A 100 7.41 -15.65 4.13
CA ILE A 100 7.43 -14.22 4.48
C ILE A 100 8.53 -13.90 5.48
N LYS A 101 8.78 -14.76 6.47
CA LYS A 101 9.88 -14.56 7.43
C LYS A 101 11.23 -14.55 6.71
N GLN A 102 11.45 -15.48 5.79
CA GLN A 102 12.67 -15.58 5.00
C GLN A 102 12.93 -14.32 4.16
N HIS A 103 11.89 -13.66 3.68
CA HIS A 103 12.00 -12.46 2.83
C HIS A 103 11.68 -11.14 3.55
N SER A 104 11.70 -11.12 4.89
CA SER A 104 11.19 -9.98 5.67
C SER A 104 11.94 -8.65 5.46
N GLU A 105 13.25 -8.69 5.20
CA GLU A 105 14.04 -7.48 4.89
C GLU A 105 13.67 -6.88 3.53
N LEU A 106 13.54 -7.75 2.51
CA LEU A 106 13.11 -7.34 1.17
C LEU A 106 11.71 -6.71 1.23
N LEU A 107 10.77 -7.36 1.92
CA LEU A 107 9.42 -6.82 2.09
C LEU A 107 9.43 -5.46 2.82
N SER A 108 10.27 -5.30 3.83
CA SER A 108 10.37 -4.02 4.55
C SER A 108 10.92 -2.90 3.66
N ARG A 109 11.91 -3.20 2.80
CA ARG A 109 12.44 -2.26 1.81
C ARG A 109 11.45 -1.94 0.68
N SER A 110 10.79 -2.97 0.15
CA SER A 110 9.89 -2.86 -1.00
C SER A 110 8.60 -2.11 -0.68
N PHE A 111 8.02 -2.37 0.49
CA PHE A 111 6.77 -1.70 0.93
C PHE A 111 7.04 -0.43 1.75
N GLY A 112 8.19 -0.34 2.40
CA GLY A 112 8.51 0.70 3.37
C GLY A 112 7.97 0.38 4.78
N VAL A 113 8.76 0.67 5.81
CA VAL A 113 8.46 0.33 7.23
C VAL A 113 7.26 1.07 7.82
N LYS A 114 6.80 2.15 7.18
CA LYS A 114 5.61 2.92 7.57
C LYS A 114 4.52 2.76 6.51
N SER A 115 4.21 1.52 6.14
CA SER A 115 3.20 1.22 5.11
C SER A 115 2.16 0.23 5.61
N TYR A 116 0.99 0.25 4.96
CA TYR A 116 -0.08 -0.71 5.21
C TYR A 116 0.39 -2.16 4.98
N GLY A 117 1.14 -2.40 3.90
CA GLY A 117 1.70 -3.72 3.61
C GLY A 117 2.68 -4.20 4.69
N HIS A 118 3.53 -3.32 5.21
CA HIS A 118 4.42 -3.66 6.33
C HIS A 118 3.65 -4.05 7.59
N ALA A 119 2.63 -3.26 7.96
CA ALA A 119 1.77 -3.59 9.09
C ALA A 119 1.06 -4.95 8.92
N TRP A 120 0.62 -5.26 7.69
CA TRP A 120 0.02 -6.56 7.39
C TRP A 120 1.00 -7.71 7.62
N PHE A 121 2.24 -7.59 7.14
CA PHE A 121 3.28 -8.60 7.38
C PHE A 121 3.65 -8.75 8.86
N LEU A 122 3.71 -7.65 9.61
CA LEU A 122 3.93 -7.69 11.06
C LEU A 122 2.82 -8.49 11.75
N LYS A 123 1.56 -8.23 11.41
CA LYS A 123 0.40 -8.97 11.93
C LYS A 123 0.48 -10.46 11.60
N GLN A 124 0.78 -10.84 10.36
CA GLN A 124 0.92 -12.25 9.98
C GLN A 124 2.03 -12.97 10.77
N ARG A 125 3.10 -12.25 11.12
CA ARG A 125 4.21 -12.78 11.93
C ARG A 125 3.91 -12.85 13.44
N GLY A 126 2.71 -12.47 13.87
CA GLY A 126 2.31 -12.45 15.29
C GLY A 126 2.73 -11.18 16.05
N LYS A 127 3.28 -10.17 15.35
CA LYS A 127 3.67 -8.88 15.95
C LYS A 127 2.51 -7.89 15.88
N SER A 128 1.39 -8.23 16.52
CA SER A 128 0.14 -7.44 16.44
C SER A 128 0.28 -6.04 17.03
N ASP A 129 1.02 -5.86 18.12
CA ASP A 129 1.22 -4.53 18.72
C ASP A 129 2.04 -3.61 17.82
N GLU A 130 3.10 -4.13 17.19
CA GLU A 130 3.91 -3.39 16.21
C GLU A 130 3.05 -3.03 14.98
N ALA A 131 2.26 -3.98 14.46
CA ALA A 131 1.35 -3.73 13.34
C ALA A 131 0.32 -2.63 13.68
N LYS A 132 -0.27 -2.69 14.88
CA LYS A 132 -1.22 -1.69 15.37
C LYS A 132 -0.57 -0.32 15.47
N SER A 133 0.65 -0.22 15.98
CA SER A 133 1.40 1.05 16.06
C SER A 133 1.59 1.67 14.67
N VAL A 134 2.01 0.88 13.68
CA VAL A 134 2.20 1.36 12.30
C VAL A 134 0.87 1.83 11.70
N LEU A 135 -0.22 1.10 11.89
CA LEU A 135 -1.55 1.49 11.42
C LEU A 135 -2.06 2.76 12.11
N GLN A 136 -1.79 2.92 13.41
CA GLN A 136 -2.21 4.09 14.16
C GLN A 136 -1.48 5.35 13.68
N ASP A 137 -0.19 5.25 13.40
CA ASP A 137 0.60 6.36 12.84
C ASP A 137 0.12 6.72 11.42
N LEU A 138 -0.13 5.70 10.59
CA LEU A 138 -0.70 5.89 9.25
C LEU A 138 -2.08 6.56 9.30
N PHE A 139 -2.96 6.08 10.18
CA PHE A 139 -4.30 6.64 10.37
C PHE A 139 -4.21 8.12 10.78
N LYS A 140 -3.44 8.43 11.82
CA LYS A 140 -3.24 9.81 12.29
C LYS A 140 -2.68 10.71 11.19
N SER A 141 -1.66 10.26 10.47
CA SER A 141 -1.06 11.03 9.38
C SER A 141 -2.07 11.33 8.28
N MET A 142 -2.88 10.36 7.86
CA MET A 142 -3.89 10.59 6.82
C MET A 142 -5.04 11.46 7.31
N VAL A 143 -5.50 11.29 8.56
CA VAL A 143 -6.49 12.17 9.19
C VAL A 143 -5.97 13.61 9.18
N THR A 144 -4.75 13.86 9.66
CA THR A 144 -4.14 15.19 9.64
C THR A 144 -4.08 15.76 8.23
N ASN A 145 -3.64 14.97 7.24
CA ASN A 145 -3.57 15.44 5.85
C ASN A 145 -4.94 15.86 5.31
N VAL A 146 -6.01 15.10 5.59
CA VAL A 146 -7.37 15.46 5.13
C VAL A 146 -7.93 16.66 5.89
N MET A 147 -7.71 16.73 7.21
CA MET A 147 -8.17 17.86 8.03
C MET A 147 -7.47 19.17 7.67
N GLN A 148 -6.25 19.10 7.11
CA GLN A 148 -5.52 20.25 6.59
C GLN A 148 -5.92 20.62 5.15
N MET A 149 -6.79 19.86 4.49
CA MET A 149 -7.28 20.23 3.17
C MET A 149 -8.19 21.44 3.30
N ASP A 150 -7.82 22.51 2.61
CA ASP A 150 -8.45 23.82 2.64
C ASP A 150 -9.04 24.21 1.27
N SER A 151 -8.41 23.83 0.15
CA SER A 151 -8.95 24.12 -1.20
C SER A 151 -8.30 23.40 -2.40
N GLN A 152 -7.24 22.61 -2.23
CA GLN A 152 -6.51 22.03 -3.36
C GLN A 152 -7.23 20.80 -3.95
N PRO A 153 -7.36 20.68 -5.28
CA PRO A 153 -7.95 19.49 -5.91
C PRO A 153 -7.08 18.26 -5.64
N PHE A 154 -7.67 17.25 -5.01
CA PHE A 154 -7.00 15.98 -4.74
C PHE A 154 -7.37 14.95 -5.81
N ARG A 155 -6.37 14.24 -6.36
CA ARG A 155 -6.61 13.12 -7.27
C ARG A 155 -6.93 11.85 -6.48
N GLY A 156 -8.13 11.31 -6.67
CA GLY A 156 -8.64 10.12 -5.99
C GLY A 156 -9.38 10.44 -4.68
N SER A 157 -9.92 9.41 -4.01
CA SER A 157 -10.63 9.59 -2.74
C SER A 157 -9.66 9.36 -1.56
N PRO A 158 -9.24 10.40 -0.82
CA PRO A 158 -8.41 10.21 0.37
C PRO A 158 -9.19 9.47 1.47
N LEU A 159 -10.53 9.54 1.45
CA LEU A 159 -11.40 8.81 2.36
C LEU A 159 -11.27 7.29 2.22
N SER A 160 -11.15 6.75 1.01
CA SER A 160 -11.10 5.29 0.82
C SER A 160 -9.87 4.67 1.50
N LYS A 161 -8.72 5.35 1.45
CA LYS A 161 -7.49 4.90 2.12
C LYS A 161 -7.60 5.00 3.64
N ILE A 162 -8.19 6.09 4.17
CA ILE A 162 -8.42 6.24 5.61
C ILE A 162 -9.38 5.17 6.12
N GLU A 163 -10.46 4.90 5.38
CA GLU A 163 -11.42 3.86 5.72
C GLU A 163 -10.78 2.47 5.76
N LEU A 164 -10.00 2.13 4.72
CA LEU A 164 -9.23 0.88 4.68
C LEU A 164 -8.33 0.71 5.90
N ILE A 165 -7.54 1.74 6.24
CA ILE A 165 -6.64 1.71 7.39
C ILE A 165 -7.44 1.63 8.70
N SER A 166 -8.57 2.33 8.80
CA SER A 166 -9.42 2.30 10.00
C SER A 166 -9.99 0.90 10.26
N VAL A 167 -10.41 0.17 9.21
CA VAL A 167 -10.91 -1.21 9.33
C VAL A 167 -9.79 -2.13 9.81
N ALA A 168 -8.60 -2.01 9.22
CA ALA A 168 -7.43 -2.75 9.66
C ALA A 168 -7.06 -2.45 11.12
N LEU A 169 -7.03 -1.17 11.50
CA LEU A 169 -6.69 -0.74 12.85
C LEU A 169 -7.72 -1.23 13.87
N LYS A 170 -9.02 -1.16 13.54
CA LYS A 170 -10.10 -1.68 14.38
C LYS A 170 -9.96 -3.18 14.63
N SER A 171 -9.54 -3.96 13.62
CA SER A 171 -9.32 -5.40 13.80
C SER A 171 -8.24 -5.76 14.85
N LEU A 172 -7.37 -4.81 15.19
CA LEU A 172 -6.30 -4.98 16.18
C LEU A 172 -6.57 -4.20 17.48
N SER A 173 -7.73 -3.56 17.60
CA SER A 173 -8.03 -2.64 18.69
C SER A 173 -9.02 -3.24 19.68
N ARG A 174 -9.07 -2.68 20.89
CA ARG A 174 -10.09 -2.98 21.91
C ARG A 174 -11.35 -2.17 21.63
N PRO A 175 -12.53 -2.56 22.16
CA PRO A 175 -13.79 -1.85 21.91
C PRO A 175 -13.74 -0.33 22.14
N ALA A 176 -13.17 0.12 23.26
CA ALA A 176 -13.04 1.54 23.56
C ALA A 176 -12.15 2.30 22.55
N GLU A 177 -11.16 1.62 21.96
CA GLU A 177 -10.30 2.21 20.93
C GLU A 177 -10.99 2.25 19.57
N MET A 178 -11.85 1.27 19.27
CA MET A 178 -12.68 1.26 18.05
C MET A 178 -13.63 2.46 18.01
N GLU A 179 -14.29 2.77 19.13
CA GLU A 179 -15.17 3.94 19.24
C GLU A 179 -14.42 5.25 18.97
N ALA A 180 -13.20 5.39 19.50
CA ALA A 180 -12.36 6.55 19.24
C ALA A 180 -11.97 6.65 17.75
N ILE A 181 -11.65 5.53 17.10
CA ILE A 181 -11.34 5.48 15.66
C ILE A 181 -12.56 5.88 14.82
N ASP A 182 -13.75 5.37 15.16
CA ASP A 182 -14.99 5.69 14.45
C ASP A 182 -15.39 7.16 14.63
N SER A 183 -15.18 7.72 15.83
CA SER A 183 -15.38 9.15 16.09
C SER A 183 -14.48 10.03 15.21
N GLU A 184 -13.19 9.71 15.13
CA GLU A 184 -12.26 10.44 14.26
C GLU A 184 -12.59 10.29 12.77
N LEU A 185 -12.95 9.07 12.34
CA LEU A 185 -13.37 8.84 10.95
C LEU A 185 -14.62 9.67 10.60
N GLN A 186 -15.58 9.79 11.53
CA GLN A 186 -16.76 10.60 11.33
C GLN A 186 -16.43 12.10 11.21
N LYS A 187 -15.52 12.62 12.04
CA LYS A 187 -15.04 14.01 11.93
C LYS A 187 -14.42 14.27 10.56
N VAL A 188 -13.57 13.36 10.07
CA VAL A 188 -12.94 13.48 8.76
C VAL A 188 -13.96 13.44 7.62
N LYS A 189 -14.97 12.56 7.70
CA LYS A 189 -16.04 12.50 6.70
C LYS A 189 -16.85 13.79 6.64
N ILE A 190 -17.18 14.37 7.80
CA ILE A 190 -17.88 15.66 7.88
C ILE A 190 -17.01 16.77 7.29
N HIS A 191 -15.73 16.85 7.68
CA HIS A 191 -14.79 17.83 7.13
C HIS A 191 -14.70 17.73 5.60
N PHE A 192 -14.47 16.52 5.07
CA PHE A 192 -14.36 16.29 3.64
C PHE A 192 -15.65 16.64 2.88
N SER A 193 -16.82 16.35 3.45
CA SER A 193 -18.12 16.68 2.86
C SER A 193 -18.41 18.19 2.82
N ASN A 194 -17.78 18.96 3.71
CA ASN A 194 -17.89 20.42 3.77
C ASN A 194 -16.86 21.14 2.89
N LEU A 195 -15.96 20.41 2.20
CA LEU A 195 -15.03 21.02 1.26
C LEU A 195 -15.76 21.52 0.01
N PRO A 196 -15.31 22.64 -0.59
CA PRO A 196 -15.88 23.15 -1.83
C PRO A 196 -15.94 22.08 -2.94
N PRO A 197 -17.03 22.03 -3.75
CA PRO A 197 -17.20 21.04 -4.82
C PRO A 197 -16.06 21.03 -5.86
N SER A 198 -15.36 22.15 -6.03
CA SER A 198 -14.16 22.27 -6.88
C SER A 198 -13.01 21.32 -6.48
N ASN A 199 -13.09 20.72 -5.29
CA ASN A 199 -12.01 19.95 -4.68
C ASN A 199 -12.28 18.43 -4.71
N ILE A 200 -13.48 18.03 -5.11
CA ILE A 200 -13.87 16.63 -5.26
C ILE A 200 -13.83 16.30 -6.76
N GLN A 201 -12.67 15.90 -7.26
CA GLN A 201 -12.58 15.30 -8.59
C GLN A 201 -13.01 13.84 -8.50
N THR A 202 -14.27 13.56 -8.88
CA THR A 202 -14.80 12.21 -9.12
C THR A 202 -14.20 11.57 -10.35
#